data_AF-A0AA36DUC4-F1
#
_entry.id   AF-A0AA36DUC4-F1
#
_cell.length_a   1.000
_cell.length_b   1.000
_cell.length_c   1.000
_cell.angle_alpha   90.00
_cell.angle_beta   90.00
_cell.angle_gamma   90.00
#
_symmetry.space_group_name_H-M   'P 1'
#
loop_
_entity.id
_entity.type
_entity.pdbx_description
1 polymer ?
#
loop_
_entity_poly.entity_id
_entity_poly.type
_entity_poly.pdbx_seq_one_letter_code
_entity_poly.pdbx_strand_id
1 'polypeptide(L)'
;MSLKLSDLLPAPSSITDEYSQVRRDPWFRGREDALPTTTAIVVKEPPPYGKRQGFKPRTPEDYGDGGAFPEIHFAQFPLGMGMGERKGKNDGQIALQYDADGKLRHDAIARIGHTKDKIVYTKLSDMRAKVWDEDDEDIQRPDEETIAEQTEKTRLALEKITESKVASALPVRHAEKQAPPQYIRYTPSQQSSLHAGGSQQRIIRMVEEQKDPMEPPKFRINQKIPRAPPSPPAPVMHSPPRKVTTKDQNDWKIPPCISNWKNPKGFTVSLDKRLAADGRGLQQTHINEGFAKLSEALYIADRKARESVEARAQLEKRVAQHKKLEQEARMREMAAKARQERAGIRKKGEDEDEAVKAREEIRRDRLDDIRKERNIARNRPDKVDKLM
;
A
#
# COMPACT_ATOMS: atom_id res chain seq x y z
N MET A 1 36.50 25.72 60.89
CA MET A 1 37.27 24.87 59.96
C MET A 1 36.43 24.71 58.71
N SER A 2 36.87 25.30 57.59
CA SER A 2 36.13 25.25 56.32
C SER A 2 36.53 23.96 55.61
N LEU A 3 35.60 23.02 55.49
CA LEU A 3 35.78 21.83 54.65
C LEU A 3 35.90 22.27 53.20
N LYS A 4 36.95 21.85 52.50
CA LYS A 4 37.14 22.15 51.08
C LYS A 4 36.25 21.22 50.26
N LEU A 5 35.63 21.75 49.22
CA LEU A 5 34.70 21.00 48.36
C LEU A 5 35.43 19.86 47.60
N SER A 6 36.73 20.02 47.38
CA SER A 6 37.64 18.99 46.88
C SER A 6 37.70 17.73 47.74
N ASP A 7 37.48 17.86 49.04
CA ASP A 7 37.59 16.76 50.01
C ASP A 7 36.25 16.02 50.17
N LEU A 8 35.16 16.60 49.65
CA LEU A 8 33.80 16.05 49.67
C LEU A 8 33.40 15.37 48.36
N LEU A 9 34.12 15.62 47.27
CA LEU A 9 33.82 15.05 45.96
C LEU A 9 34.74 13.86 45.64
N PRO A 10 34.22 12.79 45.01
CA PRO A 10 35.05 11.72 44.50
C PRO A 10 36.04 12.27 43.48
N ALA A 11 37.26 11.71 43.47
CA ALA A 11 38.31 12.11 42.54
C ALA A 11 37.79 12.06 41.09
N PRO A 12 38.09 13.09 40.26
CA PRO A 12 37.62 13.11 38.88
C PRO A 12 38.17 11.89 38.16
N SER A 13 37.28 11.09 37.56
CA SER A 13 37.67 9.96 36.74
C SER A 13 38.42 10.50 35.52
N SER A 14 39.75 10.41 35.53
CA SER A 14 40.56 10.72 34.36
C SER A 14 40.13 9.79 33.23
N ILE A 15 39.62 10.36 32.14
CA ILE A 15 39.53 9.65 30.87
C ILE A 15 40.97 9.26 30.52
N THR A 16 41.24 7.97 30.51
CA THR A 16 42.50 7.40 30.00
C THR A 16 42.73 7.90 28.59
N ASP A 17 43.90 8.48 28.37
CA ASP A 17 44.33 9.13 27.11
C ASP A 17 44.31 8.22 25.87
N GLU A 18 44.11 6.92 26.04
CA GLU A 18 44.07 5.95 24.94
C GLU A 18 42.83 6.09 24.05
N TYR A 19 41.71 6.64 24.55
CA TYR A 19 40.48 6.82 23.75
C TYR A 19 40.34 8.20 23.08
N SER A 20 41.19 9.18 23.43
CA SER A 20 41.12 10.55 22.88
C SER A 20 41.69 10.66 21.46
N GLN A 21 42.57 9.73 21.06
CA GLN A 21 43.23 9.77 19.76
C GLN A 21 42.33 9.33 18.58
N VAL A 22 41.25 8.57 18.86
CA VAL A 22 40.43 7.92 17.81
C VAL A 22 39.29 8.81 17.28
N ARG A 23 39.02 9.98 17.91
CA ARG A 23 37.94 10.90 17.51
C ARG A 23 38.42 12.24 16.92
N ARG A 24 39.49 12.23 16.13
CA ARG A 24 39.85 13.40 15.31
C ARG A 24 39.08 13.37 13.99
N ASP A 25 37.84 13.86 14.02
CA ASP A 25 37.05 14.08 12.81
C ASP A 25 37.72 15.13 11.90
N PRO A 26 37.94 14.86 10.59
CA PRO A 26 38.59 15.80 9.68
C PRO A 26 37.86 17.14 9.49
N TRP A 27 36.57 17.21 9.86
CA TRP A 27 35.73 18.40 9.72
C TRP A 27 36.01 19.49 10.76
N PHE A 28 36.60 19.14 11.90
CA PHE A 28 36.89 20.07 13.01
C PHE A 28 38.35 20.53 13.06
N ARG A 29 39.19 20.12 12.10
CA ARG A 29 40.56 20.61 12.00
C ARG A 29 40.56 22.10 11.68
N GLY A 30 41.18 22.91 12.54
CA GLY A 30 41.50 24.31 12.27
C GLY A 30 41.04 25.33 13.31
N ARG A 31 40.45 24.90 14.45
CA ARG A 31 40.09 25.82 15.54
C ARG A 31 40.74 25.54 16.89
N GLU A 32 41.60 24.53 16.95
CA GLU A 32 42.19 24.00 18.19
C GLU A 32 43.61 24.54 18.43
N ASP A 33 44.29 25.03 17.38
CA ASP A 33 45.67 25.52 17.45
C ASP A 33 45.81 26.98 17.96
N ALA A 34 44.73 27.59 18.43
CA ALA A 34 44.72 28.97 18.94
C ALA A 34 44.65 29.07 20.48
N LEU A 35 44.92 27.97 21.20
CA LEU A 35 45.04 27.99 22.66
C LEU A 35 46.46 27.56 23.05
N PRO A 36 47.25 28.45 23.69
CA PRO A 36 48.58 28.07 24.15
C PRO A 36 48.46 26.98 25.21
N THR A 37 48.91 25.78 24.86
CA THR A 37 49.06 24.62 25.74
C THR A 37 50.29 24.84 26.61
N THR A 38 50.18 25.71 27.62
CA THR A 38 51.00 25.79 28.85
C THR A 38 50.71 27.11 29.55
N THR A 39 49.53 27.24 30.16
CA THR A 39 49.34 28.16 31.28
C THR A 39 48.81 27.32 32.43
N ALA A 40 49.67 27.08 33.42
CA ALA A 40 49.18 26.66 34.72
C ALA A 40 48.15 27.71 35.15
N ILE A 41 46.90 27.29 35.39
CA ILE A 41 45.88 28.17 35.95
C ILE A 41 46.41 28.60 37.30
N VAL A 42 46.88 29.85 37.42
CA VAL A 42 47.28 30.42 38.69
C VAL A 42 46.00 30.62 39.48
N VAL A 43 45.62 29.62 40.27
CA VAL A 43 44.50 29.73 41.20
C VAL A 43 44.91 30.76 42.26
N LYS A 44 44.42 31.98 42.12
CA LYS A 44 44.51 32.98 43.18
C LYS A 44 43.57 32.52 44.29
N GLU A 45 44.14 31.93 45.34
CA GLU A 45 43.35 31.60 46.52
C GLU A 45 42.95 32.90 47.24
N PRO A 46 41.65 33.18 47.40
CA PRO A 46 41.21 34.36 48.13
C PRO A 46 41.61 34.25 49.61
N PRO A 47 41.83 35.36 50.32
CA PRO A 47 42.14 35.34 51.74
C PRO A 47 41.08 34.52 52.52
N PRO A 48 41.43 33.85 53.63
CA PRO A 48 40.46 33.09 54.41
C PRO A 48 39.45 34.01 55.11
N TYR A 49 38.31 33.44 55.52
CA TYR A 49 37.27 34.16 56.26
C TYR A 49 37.86 34.89 57.49
N GLY A 50 37.45 36.15 57.69
CA GLY A 50 37.97 37.03 58.75
C GLY A 50 39.22 37.84 58.38
N LYS A 51 39.94 37.50 57.29
CA LYS A 51 41.11 38.26 56.79
C LYS A 51 40.85 38.98 55.46
N ARG A 52 39.59 39.24 55.13
CA ARG A 52 39.15 39.83 53.85
C ARG A 52 38.85 41.32 53.91
N GLN A 53 39.21 41.99 55.01
CA GLN A 53 39.04 43.43 55.14
C GLN A 53 39.86 44.17 54.08
N GLY A 54 39.18 44.94 53.22
CA GLY A 54 39.80 45.66 52.09
C GLY A 54 40.01 44.84 50.81
N PHE A 55 39.73 43.53 50.82
CA PHE A 55 39.76 42.69 49.61
C PHE A 55 38.55 43.00 48.74
N LYS A 56 38.77 43.25 47.43
CA LYS A 56 37.72 43.59 46.47
C LYS A 56 37.90 42.77 45.19
N PRO A 57 37.24 41.60 45.07
CA PRO A 57 37.37 40.77 43.89
C PRO A 57 36.67 41.44 42.69
N ARG A 58 37.37 41.54 41.56
CA ARG A 58 36.87 42.18 40.32
C ARG A 58 36.85 41.21 39.15
N THR A 59 37.83 40.32 39.08
CA THR A 59 37.93 39.31 38.03
C THR A 59 37.36 37.97 38.52
N PRO A 60 36.87 37.09 37.63
CA PRO A 60 36.40 35.77 38.01
C PRO A 60 37.46 34.94 38.76
N GLU A 61 38.73 35.16 38.47
CA GLU A 61 39.87 34.48 39.10
C GLU A 61 40.10 34.90 40.56
N ASP A 62 39.68 36.10 40.95
CA ASP A 62 39.84 36.59 42.33
C ASP A 62 38.96 35.83 43.34
N TYR A 63 38.00 35.04 42.84
CA TYR A 63 37.12 34.20 43.65
C TYR A 63 37.67 32.77 43.83
N GLY A 64 38.81 32.41 43.24
CA GLY A 64 39.36 31.06 43.28
C GLY A 64 38.43 30.05 42.59
N ASP A 65 37.82 29.14 43.37
CA ASP A 65 36.82 28.16 42.90
C ASP A 65 35.39 28.74 42.81
N GLY A 66 35.27 30.07 42.96
CA GLY A 66 34.01 30.79 42.90
C GLY A 66 33.44 31.13 44.29
N GLY A 67 32.16 31.54 44.28
CA GLY A 67 31.47 32.03 45.48
C GLY A 67 31.68 33.53 45.73
N ALA A 68 30.61 34.23 46.08
CA ALA A 68 30.66 35.63 46.46
C ALA A 68 30.81 35.75 47.98
N PHE A 69 31.56 36.74 48.45
CA PHE A 69 31.82 36.96 49.87
C PHE A 69 30.80 37.93 50.46
N PRO A 70 29.88 37.48 51.35
CA PRO A 70 28.84 38.34 51.90
C PRO A 70 29.39 39.43 52.82
N GLU A 71 30.57 39.24 53.43
CA GLU A 71 31.23 40.27 54.25
C GLU A 71 31.77 41.46 53.44
N ILE A 72 31.87 41.34 52.11
CA ILE A 72 32.31 42.44 51.25
C ILE A 72 31.05 43.08 50.64
N HIS A 73 30.69 44.27 51.11
CA HIS A 73 29.56 45.06 50.64
C HIS A 73 29.84 45.71 49.26
N PHE A 74 30.11 44.88 48.26
CA PHE A 74 30.34 45.23 46.87
C PHE A 74 29.61 44.22 45.99
N ALA A 75 29.11 44.66 44.82
CA ALA A 75 28.44 43.79 43.87
C ALA A 75 29.45 42.82 43.24
N GLN A 76 29.37 41.56 43.64
CA GLN A 76 30.28 40.49 43.22
C GLN A 76 29.57 39.57 42.25
N PHE A 77 30.22 39.24 41.14
CA PHE A 77 29.65 38.41 40.08
C PHE A 77 30.59 37.24 39.73
N PRO A 78 30.72 36.21 40.59
CA PRO A 78 31.46 34.99 40.25
C PRO A 78 30.93 34.39 38.95
N LEU A 79 31.82 34.04 38.01
CA LEU A 79 31.47 33.56 36.66
C LEU A 79 30.48 34.48 35.89
N GLY A 80 30.38 35.76 36.25
CA GLY A 80 29.43 36.71 35.66
C GLY A 80 27.96 36.44 35.99
N MET A 81 27.67 35.58 36.98
CA MET A 81 26.33 35.33 37.48
C MET A 81 25.77 36.58 38.17
N GLY A 82 24.49 36.90 37.96
CA GLY A 82 23.84 38.05 38.59
C GLY A 82 24.18 39.41 37.95
N MET A 83 25.07 39.46 36.95
CA MET A 83 25.10 40.62 36.06
C MET A 83 23.75 40.70 35.36
N GLY A 84 23.08 41.86 35.50
CA GLY A 84 21.87 42.16 34.73
C GLY A 84 22.11 41.89 33.25
N GLU A 85 21.04 41.53 32.54
CA GLU A 85 21.12 41.11 31.14
C GLU A 85 21.97 42.11 30.35
N ARG A 86 23.11 41.65 29.83
CA ARG A 86 23.89 42.46 28.88
C ARG A 86 22.93 42.83 27.76
N LYS A 87 22.62 44.13 27.64
CA LYS A 87 21.77 44.69 26.57
C LYS A 87 22.15 44.03 25.25
N GLY A 88 21.29 43.17 24.72
CA GLY A 88 21.54 42.41 23.49
C GLY A 88 21.35 40.89 23.56
N LYS A 89 20.86 40.30 24.67
CA LYS A 89 20.40 38.90 24.64
C LYS A 89 19.12 38.79 23.80
N ASN A 90 19.21 38.00 22.72
CA ASN A 90 18.11 37.74 21.79
C ASN A 90 17.03 36.89 22.47
N ASP A 91 15.77 37.33 22.38
CA ASP A 91 14.54 36.74 22.92
C ASP A 91 14.15 35.36 22.31
N GLY A 92 15.12 34.67 21.69
CA GLY A 92 14.93 33.41 20.96
C GLY A 92 15.84 32.27 21.43
N GLN A 93 16.53 32.43 22.57
CA GLN A 93 17.44 31.41 23.10
C GLN A 93 16.87 30.74 24.35
N ILE A 94 16.74 29.42 24.31
CA ILE A 94 16.38 28.61 25.47
C ILE A 94 17.62 28.48 26.37
N ALA A 95 17.43 28.58 27.68
CA ALA A 95 18.50 28.40 28.66
C ALA A 95 19.13 27.00 28.55
N LEU A 96 20.47 26.91 28.64
CA LEU A 96 21.16 25.63 28.70
C LEU A 96 20.81 24.94 30.02
N GLN A 97 20.19 23.77 29.93
CA GLN A 97 19.80 22.95 31.06
C GLN A 97 20.79 21.80 31.22
N TYR A 98 21.04 21.38 32.46
CA TYR A 98 21.87 20.21 32.77
C TYR A 98 21.01 19.16 33.47
N ASP A 99 21.34 17.88 33.27
CA ASP A 99 20.73 16.76 33.98
C ASP A 99 21.31 16.65 35.40
N ALA A 100 20.72 15.79 36.25
CA ALA A 100 21.26 15.52 37.59
C ALA A 100 22.72 15.04 37.56
N ASP A 101 23.12 14.34 36.49
CA ASP A 101 24.49 13.88 36.25
C ASP A 101 25.45 14.96 35.73
N GLY A 102 25.00 16.21 35.57
CA GLY A 102 25.79 17.31 35.02
C GLY A 102 25.99 17.26 33.49
N LYS A 103 25.26 16.38 32.78
CA LYS A 103 25.27 16.32 31.30
C LYS A 103 24.35 17.39 30.72
N LEU A 104 24.77 18.01 29.62
CA LEU A 104 23.96 19.01 28.92
C LEU A 104 22.70 18.38 28.31
N ARG A 105 21.54 18.96 28.62
CA ARG A 105 20.22 18.52 28.15
C ARG A 105 19.92 19.04 26.74
N HIS A 106 20.45 18.34 25.74
CA HIS A 106 20.08 18.57 24.33
C HIS A 106 18.65 18.13 24.00
N ASP A 107 18.05 17.29 24.84
CA ASP A 107 16.66 16.83 24.72
C ASP A 107 15.64 17.96 24.89
N ALA A 108 16.00 19.05 25.57
CA ALA A 108 15.17 20.25 25.69
C ALA A 108 14.73 20.80 24.32
N ILE A 109 15.56 20.62 23.27
CA ILE A 109 15.24 21.04 21.89
C ILE A 109 14.14 20.13 21.30
N ALA A 110 14.25 18.82 21.47
CA ALA A 110 13.25 17.86 20.98
C ALA A 110 11.93 17.93 21.76
N ARG A 111 11.96 18.45 22.98
CA ARG A 111 10.79 18.64 23.85
C ARG A 111 10.08 19.97 23.64
N ILE A 112 10.58 20.87 22.77
CA ILE A 112 9.90 22.15 22.48
C ILE A 112 8.47 21.86 22.02
N GLY A 113 7.47 22.50 22.63
CA GLY A 113 6.05 22.30 22.29
C GLY A 113 5.43 21.02 22.88
N HIS A 114 6.15 20.29 23.72
CA HIS A 114 5.62 19.18 24.50
C HIS A 114 5.49 19.55 25.98
N THR A 115 4.61 18.84 26.68
CA THR A 115 4.56 18.92 28.14
C THR A 115 5.81 18.31 28.74
N LYS A 116 6.22 18.79 29.92
CA LYS A 116 7.37 18.26 30.67
C LYS A 116 7.28 16.75 30.94
N ASP A 117 6.06 16.25 31.12
CA ASP A 117 5.78 14.85 31.47
C ASP A 117 5.74 13.93 30.25
N LYS A 118 5.73 14.49 29.02
CA LYS A 118 5.77 13.68 27.81
C LYS A 118 7.16 13.09 27.62
N ILE A 119 7.23 11.78 27.51
CA ILE A 119 8.47 11.04 27.28
C ILE A 119 8.86 11.18 25.80
N VAL A 120 10.09 11.62 25.53
CA VAL A 120 10.68 11.73 24.19
C VAL A 120 12.06 11.10 24.23
N TYR A 121 12.26 10.04 23.46
CA TYR A 121 13.55 9.37 23.33
C TYR A 121 14.47 10.17 22.43
N THR A 122 15.67 10.45 22.93
CA THR A 122 16.67 11.31 22.27
C THR A 122 18.09 10.80 22.48
N LYS A 123 18.32 10.02 23.54
CA LYS A 123 19.65 9.60 23.96
C LYS A 123 20.02 8.29 23.27
N LEU A 124 21.30 8.09 22.96
CA LEU A 124 21.79 6.82 22.41
C LEU A 124 21.53 5.64 23.37
N SER A 125 21.50 5.91 24.69
CA SER A 125 21.10 4.93 25.70
C SER A 125 19.72 4.32 25.43
N ASP A 126 18.81 5.10 24.86
CA ASP A 126 17.42 4.69 24.61
C ASP A 126 17.33 3.71 23.43
N MET A 127 18.34 3.66 22.55
CA MET A 127 18.41 2.69 21.44
C MET A 127 19.04 1.36 21.81
N ARG A 128 19.69 1.28 22.98
CA ARG A 128 20.34 0.04 23.41
C ARG A 128 19.26 -0.96 23.80
N ALA A 129 19.38 -2.18 23.28
CA ALA A 129 18.55 -3.28 23.73
C ALA A 129 18.80 -3.49 25.23
N LYS A 130 17.73 -3.42 26.01
CA LYS A 130 17.73 -3.86 27.39
C LYS A 130 17.55 -5.38 27.37
N VAL A 131 18.38 -6.10 28.12
CA VAL A 131 18.18 -7.52 28.39
C VAL A 131 17.23 -7.60 29.57
N TRP A 132 16.20 -8.42 29.46
CA TRP A 132 15.19 -8.59 30.50
C TRP A 132 14.98 -10.07 30.73
N ASP A 133 14.72 -10.44 31.98
CA ASP A 133 14.31 -11.78 32.35
C ASP A 133 12.77 -11.81 32.47
N GLU A 134 12.13 -12.93 32.13
CA GLU A 134 10.65 -13.02 32.10
C GLU A 134 10.00 -12.87 33.49
N ASP A 135 10.78 -13.09 34.55
CA ASP A 135 10.35 -13.00 35.94
C ASP A 135 10.53 -11.59 36.55
N ASP A 136 11.01 -10.60 35.78
CA ASP A 136 11.21 -9.24 36.26
C ASP A 136 9.86 -8.54 36.57
N GLU A 137 9.68 -8.04 37.80
CA GLU A 137 8.49 -7.31 38.24
C GLU A 137 8.18 -6.07 37.37
N ASP A 138 9.21 -5.46 36.77
CA ASP A 138 9.09 -4.26 35.91
C ASP A 138 8.32 -4.50 34.59
N ILE A 139 8.24 -5.76 34.12
CA ILE A 139 7.56 -6.12 32.87
C ILE A 139 6.13 -6.62 33.13
N GLN A 140 5.85 -7.02 34.37
CA GLN A 140 4.55 -7.55 34.73
C GLN A 140 3.46 -6.51 34.47
N ARG A 141 2.29 -7.00 34.08
CA ARG A 141 1.13 -6.13 33.93
C ARG A 141 0.80 -5.53 35.30
N PRO A 142 0.33 -4.27 35.36
CA PRO A 142 -0.18 -3.71 36.60
C PRO A 142 -1.26 -4.61 37.22
N ASP A 143 -1.44 -4.51 38.54
CA ASP A 143 -2.39 -5.33 39.28
C ASP A 143 -3.81 -5.25 38.71
N GLU A 144 -4.56 -6.35 38.79
CA GLU A 144 -5.92 -6.45 38.26
C GLU A 144 -6.85 -5.36 38.81
N GLU A 145 -6.68 -4.96 40.07
CA GLU A 145 -7.41 -3.87 40.71
C GLU A 145 -7.14 -2.53 40.01
N THR A 146 -5.86 -2.20 39.75
CA THR A 146 -5.49 -0.95 39.05
C THR A 146 -6.00 -0.92 37.61
N ILE A 147 -6.03 -2.07 36.94
CA ILE A 147 -6.61 -2.22 35.60
C ILE A 147 -8.11 -1.97 35.66
N ALA A 148 -8.83 -2.54 36.65
CA ALA A 148 -10.25 -2.31 36.83
C ALA A 148 -10.56 -0.82 37.09
N GLU A 149 -9.81 -0.17 37.98
CA GLU A 149 -9.97 1.27 38.27
C GLU A 149 -9.72 2.14 37.03
N GLN A 150 -8.65 1.87 36.28
CA GLN A 150 -8.34 2.60 35.05
C GLN A 150 -9.39 2.36 33.95
N THR A 151 -9.90 1.14 33.87
CA THR A 151 -10.97 0.78 32.93
C THR A 151 -12.24 1.54 33.25
N GLU A 152 -12.66 1.57 34.52
CA GLU A 152 -13.84 2.32 34.98
C GLU A 152 -13.70 3.82 34.72
N LYS A 153 -12.55 4.40 35.08
CA LYS A 153 -12.24 5.81 34.81
C LYS A 153 -12.27 6.15 33.33
N THR A 154 -11.71 5.27 32.49
CA THR A 154 -11.68 5.46 31.04
C THR A 154 -13.07 5.28 30.43
N ARG A 155 -13.85 4.30 30.90
CA ARG A 155 -15.24 4.09 30.48
C ARG A 155 -16.08 5.33 30.75
N LEU A 156 -16.04 5.87 31.98
CA LEU A 156 -16.78 7.08 32.35
C LEU A 156 -16.37 8.31 31.52
N ALA A 157 -15.08 8.46 31.23
CA ALA A 157 -14.59 9.55 30.39
C ALA A 157 -15.08 9.43 28.93
N LEU A 158 -15.05 8.22 28.37
CA LEU A 158 -15.55 7.95 27.03
C LEU A 158 -17.07 8.08 26.95
N GLU A 159 -17.80 7.59 27.94
CA GLU A 159 -19.24 7.72 28.06
C GLU A 159 -19.66 9.19 27.98
N LYS A 160 -19.03 10.06 28.78
CA LYS A 160 -19.25 11.52 28.73
C LYS A 160 -19.02 12.14 27.35
N ILE A 161 -17.99 11.69 26.62
CA ILE A 161 -17.74 12.15 25.25
C ILE A 161 -18.83 11.64 24.31
N THR A 162 -19.22 10.38 24.42
CA THR A 162 -20.25 9.78 23.56
C THR A 162 -21.62 10.39 23.81
N GLU A 163 -22.02 10.64 25.06
CA GLU A 163 -23.27 11.33 25.40
C GLU A 163 -23.37 12.68 24.71
N SER A 164 -22.28 13.47 24.70
CA SER A 164 -22.26 14.77 24.01
C SER A 164 -22.48 14.63 22.49
N LYS A 165 -21.96 13.55 21.88
CA LYS A 165 -22.12 13.26 20.46
C LYS A 165 -23.52 12.74 20.16
N VAL A 166 -24.05 11.82 20.97
CA VAL A 166 -25.41 11.29 20.85
C VAL A 166 -26.43 12.43 20.99
N ALA A 167 -26.27 13.30 21.99
CA ALA A 167 -27.14 14.46 22.19
C ALA A 167 -27.11 15.45 21.01
N SER A 168 -26.02 15.52 20.25
CA SER A 168 -25.94 16.34 19.02
C SER A 168 -26.58 15.67 17.79
N ALA A 169 -26.69 14.35 17.78
CA ALA A 169 -27.25 13.59 16.67
C ALA A 169 -28.76 13.34 16.78
N LEU A 170 -29.34 13.47 17.98
CA LEU A 170 -30.78 13.31 18.18
C LEU A 170 -31.57 14.40 17.41
N PRO A 171 -32.55 14.03 16.56
CA PRO A 171 -33.28 14.98 15.72
C PRO A 171 -34.14 15.99 16.49
N VAL A 172 -34.64 15.60 17.66
CA VAL A 172 -35.44 16.45 18.54
C VAL A 172 -34.75 16.48 19.89
N ARG A 173 -34.34 17.68 20.31
CA ARG A 173 -33.82 17.90 21.66
C ARG A 173 -34.97 18.19 22.60
N HIS A 174 -35.03 17.49 23.73
CA HIS A 174 -35.89 17.94 24.83
C HIS A 174 -35.39 19.32 25.30
N ALA A 175 -36.30 20.16 25.79
CA ALA A 175 -35.88 21.41 26.42
C ALA A 175 -34.93 21.10 27.58
N GLU A 176 -33.75 21.73 27.57
CA GLU A 176 -32.76 21.56 28.62
C GLU A 176 -33.28 22.28 29.88
N LYS A 177 -33.25 21.58 31.03
CA LYS A 177 -33.57 22.21 32.32
C LYS A 177 -32.36 23.02 32.76
N GLN A 178 -32.59 24.27 33.17
CA GLN A 178 -31.52 25.13 33.68
C GLN A 178 -30.82 24.50 34.88
N ALA A 179 -29.49 24.51 34.86
CA ALA A 179 -28.70 24.14 36.02
C ALA A 179 -28.93 25.13 37.19
N PRO A 180 -28.80 24.67 38.45
CA PRO A 180 -28.89 25.56 39.60
C PRO A 180 -27.76 26.60 39.60
N PRO A 181 -27.98 27.79 40.19
CA PRO A 181 -26.98 28.86 40.25
C PRO A 181 -25.73 28.42 41.03
N GLN A 182 -24.55 28.70 40.47
CA GLN A 182 -23.26 28.36 41.09
C GLN A 182 -22.58 29.63 41.63
N TYR A 183 -21.95 29.53 42.81
CA TYR A 183 -21.19 30.64 43.39
C TYR A 183 -19.69 30.33 43.31
N ILE A 184 -18.95 31.18 42.60
CA ILE A 184 -17.50 31.04 42.42
C ILE A 184 -16.81 32.15 43.19
N ARG A 185 -15.82 31.78 44.00
CA ARG A 185 -14.94 32.74 44.68
C ARG A 185 -13.72 33.01 43.81
N TYR A 186 -13.62 34.23 43.31
CA TYR A 186 -12.55 34.68 42.44
C TYR A 186 -11.59 35.61 43.19
N THR A 187 -10.30 35.30 43.10
CA THR A 187 -9.23 36.19 43.57
C THR A 187 -8.58 36.82 42.34
N PRO A 188 -8.77 38.13 42.10
CA PRO A 188 -8.12 38.82 40.99
C PRO A 188 -6.59 38.77 41.11
N SER A 189 -5.90 38.59 39.98
CA SER A 189 -4.44 38.67 39.92
C SER A 189 -3.92 40.10 40.09
N GLN A 190 -4.67 41.08 39.60
CA GLN A 190 -4.41 42.50 39.83
C GLN A 190 -5.06 42.94 41.13
N GLN A 191 -4.28 42.91 42.22
CA GLN A 191 -4.70 43.39 43.52
C GLN A 191 -4.26 44.85 43.66
N SER A 192 -5.22 45.77 43.63
CA SER A 192 -5.01 47.18 43.94
C SER A 192 -6.14 47.63 44.86
N SER A 193 -5.81 48.44 45.87
CA SER A 193 -6.77 48.99 46.83
C SER A 193 -7.85 49.85 46.16
N LEU A 194 -7.60 50.34 44.94
CA LEU A 194 -8.51 51.12 44.11
C LEU A 194 -9.56 50.26 43.37
N HIS A 195 -9.39 48.94 43.34
CA HIS A 195 -10.29 48.04 42.61
C HIS A 195 -11.14 47.21 43.58
N ALA A 196 -12.41 46.99 43.24
CA ALA A 196 -13.38 46.20 44.03
C ALA A 196 -13.59 46.65 45.48
N GLY A 197 -13.59 47.96 45.74
CA GLY A 197 -13.93 48.51 47.06
C GLY A 197 -13.00 48.04 48.18
N GLY A 198 -11.73 47.72 47.85
CA GLY A 198 -10.74 47.22 48.80
C GLY A 198 -10.86 45.73 49.14
N SER A 199 -11.81 44.99 48.55
CA SER A 199 -11.95 43.55 48.74
C SER A 199 -10.90 42.78 47.93
N GLN A 200 -10.21 41.84 48.59
CA GLN A 200 -9.21 40.98 47.94
C GLN A 200 -9.86 39.89 47.06
N GLN A 201 -11.11 39.55 47.34
CA GLN A 201 -11.84 38.45 46.68
C GLN A 201 -13.25 38.90 46.31
N ARG A 202 -13.78 38.30 45.24
CA ARG A 202 -15.12 38.53 44.73
C ARG A 202 -15.88 37.22 44.69
N ILE A 203 -17.14 37.23 45.11
CA ILE A 203 -18.03 36.07 44.96
C ILE A 203 -18.94 36.36 43.76
N ILE A 204 -18.88 35.50 42.75
CA ILE A 204 -19.60 35.65 41.49
C ILE A 204 -20.67 34.57 41.44
N ARG A 205 -21.93 34.97 41.28
CA ARG A 205 -23.03 34.05 41.01
C ARG A 205 -23.13 33.81 39.50
N MET A 206 -22.81 32.61 39.06
CA MET A 206 -22.97 32.15 37.68
C MET A 206 -24.35 31.51 37.52
N VAL A 207 -25.08 31.96 36.51
CA VAL A 207 -26.39 31.42 36.11
C VAL A 207 -26.32 31.12 34.62
N GLU A 208 -26.74 29.94 34.21
CA GLU A 208 -26.82 29.56 32.79
C GLU A 208 -27.97 30.30 32.11
N GLU A 209 -27.70 30.92 30.96
CA GLU A 209 -28.72 31.63 30.19
C GLU A 209 -29.72 30.63 29.60
N GLN A 210 -31.02 30.94 29.68
CA GLN A 210 -32.04 30.08 29.09
C GLN A 210 -31.90 30.04 27.57
N LYS A 211 -31.70 28.85 27.02
CA LYS A 211 -31.64 28.66 25.57
C LYS A 211 -33.04 28.45 24.99
N ASP A 212 -33.35 29.17 23.92
CA ASP A 212 -34.60 29.00 23.18
C ASP A 212 -34.57 27.71 22.34
N PRO A 213 -35.53 26.77 22.52
CA PRO A 213 -35.59 25.54 21.72
C PRO A 213 -35.90 25.77 20.24
N MET A 214 -36.45 26.93 19.86
CA MET A 214 -36.79 27.28 18.46
C MET A 214 -35.70 28.12 17.79
N GLU A 215 -34.64 28.48 18.50
CA GLU A 215 -33.55 29.28 17.95
C GLU A 215 -32.66 28.42 17.02
N PRO A 216 -32.48 28.83 15.74
CA PRO A 216 -31.59 28.13 14.82
C PRO A 216 -30.10 28.34 15.19
N PRO A 217 -29.16 27.55 14.62
CA PRO A 217 -27.73 27.74 14.87
C PRO A 217 -27.24 29.16 14.54
N LYS A 218 -26.65 29.86 15.54
CA LYS A 218 -26.22 31.26 15.44
C LYS A 218 -25.08 31.52 14.43
N PHE A 219 -24.17 30.57 14.28
CA PHE A 219 -22.92 30.76 13.52
C PHE A 219 -22.75 29.74 12.40
N ARG A 220 -22.05 30.15 11.34
CA ARG A 220 -21.67 29.27 10.22
C ARG A 220 -20.46 28.41 10.63
N ILE A 221 -20.65 27.10 10.74
CA ILE A 221 -19.61 26.14 11.17
C ILE A 221 -18.79 25.58 9.98
N ASN A 222 -19.16 25.92 8.75
CA ASN A 222 -18.56 25.36 7.53
C ASN A 222 -17.22 26.01 7.11
N GLN A 223 -16.62 26.86 7.95
CA GLN A 223 -15.33 27.46 7.66
C GLN A 223 -14.23 26.39 7.71
N LYS A 224 -13.65 26.08 6.54
CA LYS A 224 -12.56 25.11 6.42
C LYS A 224 -11.23 25.82 6.69
N ILE A 225 -10.62 25.51 7.83
CA ILE A 225 -9.26 25.94 8.17
C ILE A 225 -8.24 24.90 7.69
N PRO A 226 -7.03 25.30 7.28
CA PRO A 226 -5.96 24.34 7.01
C PRO A 226 -5.63 23.55 8.27
N ARG A 227 -5.12 22.34 8.11
CA ARG A 227 -4.72 21.50 9.25
C ARG A 227 -3.64 22.24 10.05
N ALA A 228 -3.84 22.33 11.36
CA ALA A 228 -2.83 22.84 12.28
C ALA A 228 -1.50 22.10 12.09
N PRO A 229 -0.35 22.75 12.37
CA PRO A 229 0.92 22.05 12.34
C PRO A 229 0.87 20.81 13.24
N PRO A 230 1.53 19.71 12.84
CA PRO A 230 1.59 18.52 13.68
C PRO A 230 2.34 18.86 14.98
N SER A 231 2.23 17.97 15.96
CA SER A 231 3.12 18.03 17.11
C SER A 231 4.59 17.99 16.64
N PRO A 232 5.52 18.60 17.40
CA PRO A 232 6.95 18.58 17.09
C PRO A 232 7.42 17.19 16.62
N PRO A 233 8.24 17.11 15.57
CA PRO A 233 8.69 15.82 15.04
C PRO A 233 9.51 15.09 16.10
N ALA A 234 9.14 13.85 16.37
CA ALA A 234 9.91 13.01 17.28
C ALA A 234 11.30 12.70 16.67
N PRO A 235 12.37 12.63 17.50
CA PRO A 235 13.68 12.18 17.05
C PRO A 235 13.61 10.77 16.45
N VAL A 236 14.27 10.60 15.31
CA VAL A 236 14.24 9.34 14.58
C VAL A 236 15.39 8.45 15.04
N MET A 237 15.07 7.38 15.77
CA MET A 237 16.03 6.48 16.41
C MET A 237 16.37 5.29 15.50
N HIS A 238 16.99 5.57 14.35
CA HIS A 238 17.44 4.53 13.42
C HIS A 238 18.80 3.95 13.82
N SER A 239 19.05 2.70 13.43
CA SER A 239 20.41 2.18 13.37
C SER A 239 21.24 3.01 12.39
N PRO A 240 22.59 3.00 12.50
CA PRO A 240 23.45 3.60 11.48
C PRO A 240 23.06 3.15 10.07
N PRO A 241 23.06 4.06 9.07
CA PRO A 241 22.62 3.73 7.73
C PRO A 241 23.52 2.63 7.14
N ARG A 242 22.88 1.59 6.59
CA ARG A 242 23.61 0.55 5.85
C ARG A 242 24.16 1.16 4.57
N LYS A 243 25.42 0.88 4.26
CA LYS A 243 26.04 1.33 3.01
C LYS A 243 25.36 0.62 1.84
N VAL A 244 24.69 1.38 0.97
CA VAL A 244 24.07 0.86 -0.25
C VAL A 244 25.16 0.65 -1.30
N THR A 245 25.21 -0.53 -1.92
CA THR A 245 26.13 -0.76 -3.03
C THR A 245 25.56 -0.21 -4.34
N THR A 246 26.42 0.18 -5.28
CA THR A 246 25.99 0.65 -6.61
C THR A 246 25.21 -0.43 -7.36
N LYS A 247 25.54 -1.71 -7.13
CA LYS A 247 24.81 -2.85 -7.66
C LYS A 247 23.37 -2.87 -7.14
N ASP A 248 23.18 -2.79 -5.82
CA ASP A 248 21.83 -2.78 -5.23
C ASP A 248 21.01 -1.61 -5.79
N GLN A 249 21.60 -0.41 -5.88
CA GLN A 249 20.89 0.74 -6.43
C GLN A 249 20.45 0.54 -7.88
N ASN A 250 21.26 -0.13 -8.71
CA ASN A 250 20.93 -0.43 -10.10
C ASN A 250 19.87 -1.52 -10.21
N ASP A 251 19.94 -2.56 -9.38
CA ASP A 251 18.97 -3.66 -9.35
C ASP A 251 17.57 -3.15 -8.94
N TRP A 252 17.52 -2.15 -8.06
CA TRP A 252 16.27 -1.49 -7.63
C TRP A 252 15.81 -0.34 -8.54
N LYS A 253 16.47 -0.12 -9.69
CA LYS A 253 16.06 0.92 -10.65
C LYS A 253 14.85 0.45 -11.45
N ILE A 254 13.67 0.93 -11.06
CA ILE A 254 12.40 0.60 -11.73
C ILE A 254 12.33 1.30 -13.10
N PRO A 255 12.16 0.56 -14.22
CA PRO A 255 11.97 1.16 -15.54
C PRO A 255 10.67 2.00 -15.61
N PRO A 256 10.62 3.05 -16.46
CA PRO A 256 9.41 3.84 -16.61
C PRO A 256 8.27 2.99 -17.19
N CYS A 257 7.05 3.20 -16.69
CA CYS A 257 5.86 2.54 -17.22
C CYS A 257 5.42 3.21 -18.52
N ILE A 258 5.67 2.54 -19.65
CA ILE A 258 5.17 2.94 -20.96
C ILE A 258 3.91 2.13 -21.23
N SER A 259 2.75 2.74 -21.03
CA SER A 259 1.48 2.04 -21.19
C SER A 259 0.97 2.11 -22.64
N ASN A 260 0.36 1.02 -23.11
CA ASN A 260 -0.26 0.94 -24.43
C ASN A 260 -1.64 1.63 -24.48
N TRP A 261 -2.22 2.01 -23.34
CA TRP A 261 -3.57 2.60 -23.26
C TRP A 261 -3.58 4.08 -22.88
N LYS A 262 -2.71 4.50 -21.96
CA LYS A 262 -2.75 5.83 -21.35
C LYS A 262 -1.44 6.58 -21.56
N ASN A 263 -1.57 7.77 -22.11
CA ASN A 263 -0.47 8.73 -22.23
C ASN A 263 -0.99 10.12 -21.82
N PRO A 264 -1.14 10.38 -20.51
CA PRO A 264 -1.80 11.59 -20.02
C PRO A 264 -1.07 12.88 -20.41
N LYS A 265 0.26 12.81 -20.56
CA LYS A 265 1.10 13.94 -20.97
C LYS A 265 1.36 14.02 -22.47
N GLY A 266 0.81 13.10 -23.26
CA GLY A 266 0.93 13.11 -24.73
C GLY A 266 2.35 12.94 -25.26
N PHE A 267 3.25 12.27 -24.54
CA PHE A 267 4.65 12.10 -24.98
C PHE A 267 4.76 11.30 -26.28
N THR A 268 5.62 11.74 -27.20
CA THR A 268 5.97 11.00 -28.41
C THR A 268 7.01 9.93 -28.07
N VAL A 269 6.54 8.73 -27.73
CA VAL A 269 7.40 7.57 -27.45
C VAL A 269 7.64 6.79 -28.74
N SER A 270 8.91 6.44 -29.00
CA SER A 270 9.33 5.59 -30.11
C SER A 270 8.71 4.20 -30.05
N LEU A 271 8.56 3.54 -31.20
CA LEU A 271 7.85 2.26 -31.30
C LEU A 271 8.56 1.14 -30.53
N ASP A 272 9.89 1.12 -30.52
CA ASP A 272 10.70 0.14 -29.77
C ASP A 272 10.37 0.20 -28.27
N LYS A 273 10.28 1.40 -27.69
CA LYS A 273 9.98 1.58 -26.26
C LYS A 273 8.52 1.32 -25.91
N ARG A 274 7.59 1.52 -26.84
CA ARG A 274 6.17 1.13 -26.66
C ARG A 274 6.00 -0.39 -26.62
N LEU A 275 6.74 -1.11 -27.45
CA LEU A 275 6.70 -2.57 -27.53
C LEU A 275 7.67 -3.25 -26.54
N ALA A 276 8.57 -2.50 -25.91
CA ALA A 276 9.61 -3.08 -25.03
C ALA A 276 9.05 -3.84 -23.81
N ALA A 277 7.94 -3.38 -23.24
CA ALA A 277 7.28 -4.05 -22.12
C ALA A 277 6.34 -5.18 -22.55
N ASP A 278 6.20 -5.39 -23.86
CA ASP A 278 5.28 -6.37 -24.42
C ASP A 278 5.94 -7.75 -24.47
N GLY A 279 5.62 -8.59 -23.48
CA GLY A 279 6.13 -9.95 -23.34
C GLY A 279 5.73 -10.91 -24.46
N ARG A 280 4.95 -10.46 -25.46
CA ARG A 280 4.58 -11.27 -26.63
C ARG A 280 5.80 -11.83 -27.38
N GLY A 281 6.92 -11.10 -27.42
CA GLY A 281 8.16 -11.58 -28.03
C GLY A 281 8.88 -12.69 -27.24
N LEU A 282 8.57 -12.85 -25.94
CA LEU A 282 9.10 -13.91 -25.09
C LEU A 282 8.24 -15.18 -25.16
N GLN A 283 7.01 -15.10 -25.67
CA GLN A 283 6.13 -16.25 -25.83
C GLN A 283 6.51 -17.06 -27.07
N GLN A 284 7.11 -18.23 -26.86
CA GLN A 284 7.30 -19.21 -27.92
C GLN A 284 6.01 -20.02 -28.13
N THR A 285 5.46 -19.99 -29.33
CA THR A 285 4.29 -20.81 -29.69
C THR A 285 4.74 -22.22 -30.03
N HIS A 286 4.62 -23.14 -29.07
CA HIS A 286 4.89 -24.55 -29.29
C HIS A 286 3.64 -25.27 -29.85
N ILE A 287 3.77 -26.00 -30.96
CA ILE A 287 2.70 -26.82 -31.54
C ILE A 287 3.01 -28.29 -31.24
N ASN A 288 2.01 -29.02 -30.73
CA ASN A 288 2.16 -30.42 -30.38
C ASN A 288 2.16 -31.32 -31.64
N GLU A 289 3.04 -32.32 -31.70
CA GLU A 289 3.10 -33.33 -32.76
C GLU A 289 1.80 -34.14 -32.92
N GLY A 290 0.96 -34.18 -31.88
CA GLY A 290 -0.37 -34.78 -31.94
C GLY A 290 -1.24 -34.22 -33.07
N PHE A 291 -1.07 -32.94 -33.43
CA PHE A 291 -1.78 -32.35 -34.57
C PHE A 291 -1.35 -32.97 -35.91
N ALA A 292 -0.08 -33.34 -36.07
CA ALA A 292 0.41 -34.03 -37.25
C ALA A 292 -0.11 -35.46 -37.33
N LYS A 293 -0.08 -36.20 -36.21
CA LYS A 293 -0.62 -37.56 -36.14
C LYS A 293 -2.13 -37.59 -36.43
N LEU A 294 -2.87 -36.61 -35.90
CA LEU A 294 -4.30 -36.48 -36.14
C LEU A 294 -4.60 -36.14 -37.61
N SER A 295 -3.88 -35.18 -38.20
CA SER A 295 -4.11 -34.81 -39.60
C SER A 295 -3.78 -35.96 -40.54
N GLU A 296 -2.70 -36.69 -40.29
CA GLU A 296 -2.33 -37.88 -41.06
C GLU A 296 -3.36 -39.01 -40.90
N ALA A 297 -3.80 -39.29 -39.67
CA ALA A 297 -4.84 -40.29 -39.41
C ALA A 297 -6.15 -39.96 -40.13
N LEU A 298 -6.56 -38.69 -40.15
CA LEU A 298 -7.75 -38.23 -40.88
C LEU A 298 -7.57 -38.37 -42.40
N TYR A 299 -6.40 -38.05 -42.94
CA TYR A 299 -6.10 -38.26 -44.37
C TYR A 299 -6.16 -39.74 -44.76
N ILE A 300 -5.61 -40.64 -43.92
CA ILE A 300 -5.68 -42.09 -44.14
C ILE A 300 -7.12 -42.59 -44.04
N ALA A 301 -7.89 -42.09 -43.06
CA ALA A 301 -9.29 -42.45 -42.89
C ALA A 301 -10.14 -42.02 -44.09
N ASP A 302 -9.96 -40.80 -44.61
CA ASP A 302 -10.67 -40.32 -45.81
C ASP A 302 -10.36 -41.18 -47.03
N ARG A 303 -9.08 -41.49 -47.26
CA ARG A 303 -8.66 -42.37 -48.36
C ARG A 303 -9.30 -43.75 -48.27
N LYS A 304 -9.25 -44.39 -47.09
CA LYS A 304 -9.87 -45.71 -46.87
C LYS A 304 -11.39 -45.66 -47.02
N ALA A 305 -12.04 -44.59 -46.56
CA ALA A 305 -13.47 -44.40 -46.72
C ALA A 305 -13.83 -44.33 -48.22
N ARG A 306 -13.10 -43.53 -49.01
CA ARG A 306 -13.31 -43.45 -50.48
C ARG A 306 -13.10 -44.80 -51.17
N GLU A 307 -12.01 -45.50 -50.87
CA GLU A 307 -11.72 -46.83 -51.42
C GLU A 307 -12.85 -47.83 -51.07
N SER A 308 -13.36 -47.81 -49.83
CA SER A 308 -14.46 -48.67 -49.40
C SER A 308 -15.78 -48.36 -50.12
N VAL A 309 -16.07 -47.07 -50.35
CA VAL A 309 -17.26 -46.62 -51.07
C VAL A 309 -17.17 -47.00 -52.55
N GLU A 310 -16.00 -46.84 -53.16
CA GLU A 310 -15.78 -47.23 -54.56
C GLU A 310 -15.90 -48.75 -54.73
N ALA A 311 -15.29 -49.54 -53.84
CA ALA A 311 -15.40 -50.99 -53.87
C ALA A 311 -16.85 -51.46 -53.68
N ARG A 312 -17.61 -50.84 -52.78
CA ARG A 312 -19.04 -51.13 -52.60
C ARG A 312 -19.84 -50.77 -53.86
N ALA A 313 -19.59 -49.61 -54.45
CA ALA A 313 -20.25 -49.19 -55.68
C ALA A 313 -19.93 -50.15 -56.86
N GLN A 314 -18.69 -50.65 -56.96
CA GLN A 314 -18.31 -51.65 -57.98
C GLN A 314 -18.99 -53.01 -57.74
N LEU A 315 -19.07 -53.48 -56.49
CA LEU A 315 -19.79 -54.71 -56.15
C LEU A 315 -21.29 -54.58 -56.41
N GLU A 316 -21.92 -53.48 -56.02
CA GLU A 316 -23.32 -53.20 -56.33
C GLU A 316 -23.57 -53.19 -57.84
N LYS A 317 -22.66 -52.60 -58.63
CA LYS A 317 -22.72 -52.68 -60.10
C LYS A 317 -22.64 -54.12 -60.61
N ARG A 318 -21.73 -54.95 -60.07
CA ARG A 318 -21.61 -56.37 -60.47
C ARG A 318 -22.84 -57.19 -60.08
N VAL A 319 -23.39 -56.98 -58.88
CA VAL A 319 -24.64 -57.64 -58.44
C VAL A 319 -25.81 -57.19 -59.31
N ALA A 320 -25.88 -55.91 -59.66
CA ALA A 320 -26.89 -55.40 -60.59
C ALA A 320 -26.76 -56.03 -61.99
N GLN A 321 -25.53 -56.19 -62.50
CA GLN A 321 -25.28 -56.90 -63.76
C GLN A 321 -25.67 -58.37 -63.67
N HIS A 322 -25.31 -59.07 -62.59
CA HIS A 322 -25.69 -60.47 -62.39
C HIS A 322 -27.21 -60.64 -62.30
N LYS A 323 -27.91 -59.77 -61.56
CA LYS A 323 -29.38 -59.76 -61.51
C LYS A 323 -30.00 -59.52 -62.88
N LYS A 324 -29.40 -58.64 -63.70
CA LYS A 324 -29.85 -58.46 -65.10
C LYS A 324 -29.64 -59.71 -65.93
N LEU A 325 -28.49 -60.37 -65.83
CA LEU A 325 -28.21 -61.62 -66.53
C LEU A 325 -29.14 -62.76 -66.10
N GLU A 326 -29.43 -62.88 -64.80
CA GLU A 326 -30.36 -63.86 -64.25
C GLU A 326 -31.80 -63.59 -64.73
N GLN A 327 -32.21 -62.31 -64.77
CA GLN A 327 -33.48 -61.92 -65.38
C GLN A 327 -33.53 -62.27 -66.87
N GLU A 328 -32.47 -62.02 -67.64
CA GLU A 328 -32.38 -62.42 -69.05
C GLU A 328 -32.44 -63.94 -69.23
N ALA A 329 -31.76 -64.71 -68.37
CA ALA A 329 -31.80 -66.17 -68.39
C ALA A 329 -33.20 -66.70 -68.06
N ARG A 330 -33.84 -66.14 -67.02
CA ARG A 330 -35.23 -66.48 -66.66
C ARG A 330 -36.20 -66.12 -67.78
N MET A 331 -36.02 -64.98 -68.44
CA MET A 331 -36.80 -64.60 -69.63
C MET A 331 -36.56 -65.56 -70.80
N ARG A 332 -35.33 -66.04 -70.99
CA ARG A 332 -34.98 -67.03 -72.01
C ARG A 332 -35.62 -68.40 -71.74
N GLU A 333 -35.61 -68.86 -70.50
CA GLU A 333 -36.30 -70.11 -70.09
C GLU A 333 -37.81 -69.98 -70.24
N MET A 334 -38.40 -68.85 -69.84
CA MET A 334 -39.83 -68.59 -70.00
C MET A 334 -40.22 -68.57 -71.49
N ALA A 335 -39.38 -67.98 -72.35
CA ALA A 335 -39.56 -68.01 -73.79
C ALA A 335 -39.38 -69.41 -74.39
N ALA A 336 -38.45 -70.22 -73.88
CA ALA A 336 -38.26 -71.61 -74.30
C ALA A 336 -39.45 -72.50 -73.88
N LYS A 337 -39.97 -72.31 -72.67
CA LYS A 337 -41.18 -72.98 -72.17
C LYS A 337 -42.41 -72.59 -72.99
N ALA A 338 -42.59 -71.30 -73.30
CA ALA A 338 -43.64 -70.83 -74.20
C ALA A 338 -43.52 -71.42 -75.62
N ARG A 339 -42.28 -71.63 -76.12
CA ARG A 339 -42.04 -72.33 -77.39
C ARG A 339 -42.35 -73.82 -77.33
N GLN A 340 -42.07 -74.48 -76.21
CA GLN A 340 -42.41 -75.90 -76.00
C GLN A 340 -43.93 -76.11 -75.88
N GLU A 341 -44.64 -75.23 -75.17
CA GLU A 341 -46.10 -75.23 -75.13
C GLU A 341 -46.71 -74.99 -76.52
N ARG A 342 -46.06 -74.16 -77.36
CA ARG A 342 -46.42 -74.00 -78.78
C ARG A 342 -46.06 -75.22 -79.65
N ALA A 343 -45.01 -75.97 -79.32
CA ALA A 343 -44.58 -77.15 -80.06
C ALA A 343 -45.39 -78.42 -79.71
N GLY A 344 -46.07 -78.45 -78.56
CA GLY A 344 -47.02 -79.50 -78.18
C GLY A 344 -48.34 -79.47 -78.95
N ILE A 345 -48.63 -78.38 -79.67
CA ILE A 345 -49.79 -78.26 -80.58
C ILE A 345 -49.26 -78.28 -82.01
N ARG A 346 -49.30 -79.45 -82.66
CA ARG A 346 -48.91 -79.61 -84.06
C ARG A 346 -50.06 -80.15 -84.94
N LYS A 347 -50.95 -79.25 -85.34
CA LYS A 347 -51.80 -79.22 -86.57
C LYS A 347 -52.56 -77.88 -86.48
N LYS A 348 -52.80 -77.06 -87.49
CA LYS A 348 -52.67 -77.02 -88.96
C LYS A 348 -52.79 -75.51 -89.26
N GLY A 349 -51.92 -74.90 -90.06
CA GLY A 349 -52.34 -74.29 -91.33
C GLY A 349 -53.02 -72.91 -91.15
N GLU A 350 -52.48 -71.91 -91.85
CA GLU A 350 -52.99 -70.53 -92.03
C GLU A 350 -52.54 -69.51 -90.96
N ASP A 351 -51.77 -68.52 -91.44
CA ASP A 351 -51.78 -67.09 -91.08
C ASP A 351 -50.38 -66.47 -91.17
N GLU A 352 -49.85 -66.40 -92.40
CA GLU A 352 -48.66 -65.60 -92.74
C GLU A 352 -48.96 -64.08 -92.81
N ASP A 353 -50.23 -63.66 -92.74
CA ASP A 353 -50.63 -62.26 -92.93
C ASP A 353 -50.69 -61.43 -91.62
N GLU A 354 -50.81 -62.06 -90.46
CA GLU A 354 -50.83 -61.35 -89.16
C GLU A 354 -49.42 -61.02 -88.64
N ALA A 355 -48.42 -61.84 -89.00
CA ALA A 355 -47.02 -61.66 -88.61
C ALA A 355 -46.37 -60.42 -89.23
N VAL A 356 -46.86 -59.96 -90.39
CA VAL A 356 -46.34 -58.76 -91.07
C VAL A 356 -46.87 -57.49 -90.41
N LYS A 357 -48.15 -57.44 -90.02
CA LYS A 357 -48.75 -56.28 -89.32
C LYS A 357 -48.18 -56.08 -87.92
N ALA A 358 -48.01 -57.16 -87.15
CA ALA A 358 -47.41 -57.09 -85.81
C ALA A 358 -45.95 -56.60 -85.85
N ARG A 359 -45.20 -56.92 -86.91
CA ARG A 359 -43.81 -56.46 -87.10
C ARG A 359 -43.72 -54.98 -87.48
N GLU A 360 -44.72 -54.45 -88.18
CA GLU A 360 -44.81 -53.03 -88.53
C GLU A 360 -45.24 -52.16 -87.34
N GLU A 361 -46.12 -52.67 -86.49
CA GLU A 361 -46.58 -52.01 -85.26
C GLU A 361 -45.46 -51.91 -84.22
N ILE A 362 -44.68 -52.98 -84.01
CA ILE A 362 -43.46 -52.96 -83.16
C ILE A 362 -42.40 -51.97 -83.67
N ARG A 363 -42.32 -51.76 -84.99
CA ARG A 363 -41.39 -50.78 -85.58
C ARG A 363 -41.86 -49.35 -85.35
N ARG A 364 -43.18 -49.12 -85.33
CA ARG A 364 -43.82 -47.83 -85.08
C ARG A 364 -43.72 -47.45 -83.59
N ASP A 365 -43.96 -48.40 -82.69
CA ASP A 365 -43.81 -48.21 -81.24
C ASP A 365 -42.36 -47.90 -80.84
N ARG A 366 -41.36 -48.59 -81.42
CA ARG A 366 -39.95 -48.23 -81.19
C ARG A 366 -39.60 -46.82 -81.61
N LEU A 367 -40.20 -46.33 -82.69
CA LEU A 367 -39.97 -44.98 -83.19
C LEU A 367 -40.62 -43.94 -82.26
N ASP A 368 -41.81 -44.22 -81.72
CA ASP A 368 -42.47 -43.34 -80.75
C ASP A 368 -41.84 -43.40 -79.35
N ASP A 369 -41.26 -44.53 -78.94
CA ASP A 369 -40.46 -44.64 -77.71
C ASP A 369 -39.15 -43.85 -77.82
N ILE A 370 -38.44 -43.93 -78.96
CA ILE A 370 -37.27 -43.07 -79.23
C ILE A 370 -37.66 -41.60 -79.23
N ARG A 371 -38.88 -41.27 -79.72
CA ARG A 371 -39.40 -39.90 -79.74
C ARG A 371 -39.77 -39.42 -78.32
N LYS A 372 -40.32 -40.29 -77.47
CA LYS A 372 -40.58 -40.04 -76.04
C LYS A 372 -39.28 -39.89 -75.25
N GLU A 373 -38.27 -40.75 -75.45
CA GLU A 373 -36.96 -40.62 -74.81
C GLU A 373 -36.26 -39.32 -75.22
N ARG A 374 -36.30 -38.95 -76.49
CA ARG A 374 -35.73 -37.68 -76.97
C ARG A 374 -36.47 -36.47 -76.37
N ASN A 375 -37.78 -36.52 -76.19
CA ASN A 375 -38.54 -35.45 -75.52
C ASN A 375 -38.31 -35.41 -74.00
N ILE A 376 -38.12 -36.56 -73.34
CA ILE A 376 -37.78 -36.64 -71.91
C ILE A 376 -36.36 -36.12 -71.66
N ALA A 377 -35.40 -36.46 -72.52
CA ALA A 377 -34.03 -35.93 -72.47
C ALA A 377 -33.97 -34.41 -72.73
N ARG A 378 -34.92 -33.87 -73.50
CA ARG A 378 -35.02 -32.43 -73.77
C ARG A 378 -35.77 -31.64 -72.69
N ASN A 379 -36.70 -32.27 -71.95
CA ASN A 379 -37.51 -31.64 -70.91
C ASN A 379 -36.92 -31.72 -69.48
N ARG A 380 -35.71 -32.28 -69.28
CA ARG A 380 -35.01 -32.27 -67.98
C ARG A 380 -33.50 -32.04 -68.13
N PRO A 381 -33.04 -30.79 -68.40
CA PRO A 381 -31.62 -30.46 -68.37
C PRO A 381 -31.03 -30.31 -66.95
N ASP A 382 -31.84 -30.18 -65.89
CA ASP A 382 -31.35 -29.67 -64.59
C ASP A 382 -31.18 -30.70 -63.45
N LYS A 383 -30.92 -31.98 -63.74
CA LYS A 383 -30.61 -32.97 -62.67
C LYS A 383 -29.46 -33.92 -62.98
N VAL A 384 -28.39 -33.41 -63.61
CA VAL A 384 -27.14 -34.18 -63.79
C VAL A 384 -25.96 -33.60 -63.01
N ASP A 385 -26.07 -32.42 -62.37
CA ASP A 385 -24.96 -31.80 -61.62
C ASP A 385 -25.06 -31.93 -60.08
N LYS A 386 -25.83 -32.89 -59.55
CA LYS A 386 -25.83 -33.15 -58.10
C LYS A 386 -25.82 -34.64 -57.75
N LEU A 387 -25.00 -35.40 -58.46
CA LEU A 387 -24.61 -36.77 -58.07
C LEU A 387 -23.28 -37.16 -58.72
N MET A 388 -22.24 -36.41 -58.37
CA MET A 388 -20.84 -36.86 -58.20
C MET A 388 -20.28 -36.11 -57.00
#